data_AF-A0A344TCA6-F1
#
_entry.id   AF-A0A344TCA6-F1
#
_cell.length_a   1.000
_cell.length_b   1.000
_cell.length_c   1.000
_cell.angle_alpha   90.00
_cell.angle_beta   90.00
_cell.angle_gamma   90.00
#
_symmetry.space_group_name_H-M   'P 1'
#
loop_
_entity.id
_entity.type
_entity.pdbx_description
1 polymer ?
#
loop_
_entity_poly.entity_id
_entity_poly.type
_entity_poly.pdbx_seq_one_letter_code
_entity_poly.pdbx_strand_id
1 'polypeptide(L)'
;MKLNRHNFLRWFNADAEPLVPIPHPLQDDEADNPMPILVTGETSYFYINTPNFVAIGGASPVDVKLYTLAGVFVTNVGTASVLTIQDGIKFHNYGSFIGPSVADGCYQLRIGSYYSNTVQVISDADYLRLNTVVVKFRNDLKSHLFGVYYAFLPSFYQQFRLPILDNAEETVFDGEVYRAETTGKERAYSINSKKTRTLTFAPADKDTNEAIEALKQHSKIYINGIEHVPNLAAIGRLEYDPTLSLNINRIGLVDNSEAELNYC
;
A
#
# COMPACT_ATOMS: atom_id res chain seq x y z
N MET A 1 17.32 6.49 -11.05
CA MET A 1 16.00 7.15 -11.33
C MET A 1 14.84 6.24 -10.93
N LYS A 2 14.00 6.69 -9.99
CA LYS A 2 12.82 5.99 -9.46
C LYS A 2 11.65 5.98 -10.47
N LEU A 3 11.03 4.82 -10.69
CA LEU A 3 9.97 4.62 -11.68
C LEU A 3 8.55 4.81 -11.13
N ASN A 4 8.30 4.39 -9.90
CA ASN A 4 6.96 4.39 -9.27
C ASN A 4 7.04 4.88 -7.81
N ARG A 5 7.33 6.18 -7.64
CA ARG A 5 7.48 6.83 -6.32
C ARG A 5 6.25 6.69 -5.40
N HIS A 6 5.06 6.63 -5.98
CA HIS A 6 3.78 6.53 -5.28
C HIS A 6 3.41 5.10 -4.85
N ASN A 7 4.40 4.27 -4.54
CA ASN A 7 4.20 2.86 -4.24
C ASN A 7 5.20 2.36 -3.19
N PHE A 8 4.82 1.38 -2.39
CA PHE A 8 5.67 0.80 -1.36
C PHE A 8 6.78 -0.09 -1.96
N LEU A 9 6.46 -0.83 -3.03
CA LEU A 9 7.45 -1.52 -3.85
C LEU A 9 7.89 -0.60 -5.00
N ARG A 10 9.07 -0.02 -4.84
CA ARG A 10 9.69 0.94 -5.76
C ARG A 10 10.63 0.22 -6.71
N TRP A 11 10.60 0.59 -7.99
CA TRP A 11 11.48 0.08 -9.03
C TRP A 11 12.39 1.18 -9.56
N PHE A 12 13.58 0.77 -9.97
CA PHE A 12 14.65 1.63 -10.40
C PHE A 12 15.32 1.04 -11.65
N ASN A 13 15.88 1.90 -12.50
CA ASN A 13 16.66 1.48 -13.67
C ASN A 13 18.15 1.35 -13.30
N ALA A 14 18.76 0.19 -13.57
CA ALA A 14 20.20 -0.08 -13.35
C ALA A 14 21.14 0.88 -14.09
N ASP A 15 20.72 1.44 -15.23
CA ASP A 15 21.57 2.35 -16.00
C ASP A 15 21.66 3.77 -15.41
N ALA A 16 20.85 4.07 -14.40
CA ALA A 16 20.79 5.40 -13.77
C ALA A 16 21.48 5.48 -12.41
N GLU A 17 21.77 4.35 -11.75
CA GLU A 17 22.47 4.30 -10.48
C GLU A 17 23.33 3.02 -10.44
N PRO A 18 24.65 3.12 -10.16
CA PRO A 18 25.50 1.95 -10.04
C PRO A 18 24.97 1.03 -8.93
N LEU A 19 25.15 -0.28 -9.10
CA LEU A 19 25.05 -1.29 -8.04
C LEU A 19 26.05 -0.93 -6.93
N VAL A 20 25.68 -0.01 -6.05
CA VAL A 20 26.44 0.26 -4.84
C VAL A 20 26.21 -0.94 -3.93
N PRO A 21 27.27 -1.62 -3.46
CA PRO A 21 27.13 -2.61 -2.41
C PRO A 21 26.51 -1.92 -1.19
N ILE A 22 25.25 -2.21 -0.91
CA ILE A 22 24.57 -1.75 0.29
C ILE A 22 25.19 -2.58 1.43
N PRO A 23 25.99 -1.97 2.31
CA PRO A 23 25.44 -1.12 3.33
C PRO A 23 25.55 0.32 2.88
N HIS A 24 24.41 0.96 2.62
CA HIS A 24 24.31 2.29 3.17
C HIS A 24 24.47 2.07 4.68
N PRO A 25 25.53 2.58 5.35
CA PRO A 25 25.34 2.86 6.76
C PRO A 25 24.03 3.62 6.79
N LEU A 26 23.03 3.08 7.48
CA LEU A 26 21.84 3.84 7.84
C LEU A 26 22.44 5.13 8.40
N GLN A 27 22.45 6.21 7.62
CA GLN A 27 22.75 7.50 8.22
C GLN A 27 21.68 7.61 9.28
N ASP A 28 22.05 7.92 10.53
CA ASP A 28 21.19 7.80 11.71
C ASP A 28 19.83 8.55 11.60
N ASP A 29 19.60 9.27 10.49
CA ASP A 29 18.38 9.99 10.11
C ASP A 29 17.53 9.33 8.99
N GLU A 30 18.00 8.28 8.30
CA GLU A 30 17.22 7.48 7.34
C GLU A 30 16.52 6.33 8.08
N ALA A 31 15.58 6.72 8.94
CA ALA A 31 14.78 5.82 9.72
C ALA A 31 14.11 4.73 8.86
N ASP A 32 14.00 3.55 9.46
CA ASP A 32 13.40 2.31 8.98
C ASP A 32 12.24 2.51 8.00
N ASN A 33 12.58 2.62 6.72
CA ASN A 33 11.60 2.58 5.66
C ASN A 33 10.78 1.30 5.80
N PRO A 34 9.44 1.34 5.71
CA PRO A 34 8.64 0.12 5.68
C PRO A 34 8.98 -0.64 4.40
N MET A 35 9.94 -1.57 4.53
CA MET A 35 10.32 -2.49 3.50
C MET A 35 9.16 -3.44 3.26
N PRO A 36 8.73 -3.66 2.01
CA PRO A 36 7.80 -4.73 1.72
C PRO A 36 8.34 -6.05 2.25
N ILE A 37 7.47 -6.80 2.91
CA ILE A 37 7.79 -8.08 3.52
C ILE A 37 7.28 -9.21 2.62
N LEU A 38 8.15 -10.18 2.38
CA LEU A 38 7.86 -11.41 1.65
C LEU A 38 7.79 -12.54 2.67
N VAL A 39 6.58 -12.97 2.99
CA VAL A 39 6.34 -14.17 3.81
C VAL A 39 6.25 -15.38 2.89
N THR A 40 6.81 -16.49 3.33
CA THR A 40 6.85 -17.72 2.54
C THR A 40 5.43 -18.11 2.07
N GLY A 41 5.25 -18.35 0.77
CA GLY A 41 3.96 -18.73 0.20
C GLY A 41 2.95 -17.59 0.00
N GLU A 42 3.19 -16.39 0.52
CA GLU A 42 2.29 -15.25 0.29
C GLU A 42 2.52 -14.59 -1.07
N THR A 43 1.44 -14.40 -1.83
CA THR A 43 1.49 -13.72 -3.12
C THR A 43 1.38 -12.21 -2.95
N SER A 44 2.28 -11.48 -3.61
CA SER A 44 2.21 -10.02 -3.79
C SER A 44 1.98 -9.69 -5.25
N TYR A 45 1.33 -8.55 -5.49
CA TYR A 45 0.98 -8.07 -6.83
C TYR A 45 1.50 -6.65 -7.00
N PHE A 46 2.15 -6.38 -8.13
CA PHE A 46 2.85 -5.12 -8.36
C PHE A 46 2.66 -4.60 -9.78
N TYR A 47 2.91 -3.30 -9.93
CA TYR A 47 2.87 -2.59 -11.19
C TYR A 47 4.11 -1.71 -11.35
N ILE A 48 4.65 -1.64 -12.57
CA ILE A 48 5.87 -0.91 -12.92
C ILE A 48 5.58 0.10 -14.02
N ASN A 49 5.83 1.37 -13.70
CA ASN A 49 5.77 2.49 -14.64
C ASN A 49 7.12 2.65 -15.35
N THR A 50 7.36 1.91 -16.42
CA THR A 50 8.57 2.10 -17.23
C THR A 50 8.55 3.45 -17.95
N PRO A 51 9.68 4.17 -18.04
CA PRO A 51 9.76 5.40 -18.83
C PRO A 51 9.38 5.10 -20.28
N ASN A 52 8.68 6.03 -20.93
CA ASN A 52 8.23 5.91 -22.31
C ASN A 52 7.40 4.65 -22.62
N PHE A 53 6.81 4.01 -21.60
CA PHE A 53 5.94 2.83 -21.76
C PHE A 53 6.64 1.68 -22.51
N VAL A 54 7.89 1.37 -22.16
CA VAL A 54 8.65 0.27 -22.76
C VAL A 54 8.33 -1.07 -22.09
N ALA A 55 8.26 -2.15 -22.87
CA ALA A 55 8.07 -3.49 -22.35
C ALA A 55 9.26 -3.91 -21.47
N ILE A 56 9.01 -4.44 -20.28
CA ILE A 56 10.07 -5.02 -19.45
C ILE A 56 10.64 -6.28 -20.13
N GLY A 57 11.97 -6.41 -20.10
CA GLY A 57 12.67 -7.67 -20.37
C GLY A 57 12.60 -8.25 -21.79
N GLY A 58 12.13 -7.51 -22.81
CA GLY A 58 12.19 -7.89 -24.23
C GLY A 58 11.32 -9.09 -24.66
N ALA A 59 11.08 -10.06 -23.77
CA ALA A 59 10.18 -11.20 -23.92
C ALA A 59 9.19 -11.21 -22.74
N SER A 60 7.90 -11.39 -22.99
CA SER A 60 6.86 -11.45 -21.95
C SER A 60 6.24 -12.86 -21.92
N PRO A 61 6.11 -13.52 -20.75
CA PRO A 61 6.43 -13.04 -19.41
C PRO A 61 7.95 -13.05 -19.09
N VAL A 62 8.37 -12.15 -18.21
CA VAL A 62 9.74 -12.05 -17.68
C VAL A 62 9.77 -12.58 -16.25
N ASP A 63 10.79 -13.34 -15.89
CA ASP A 63 11.01 -13.78 -14.51
C ASP A 63 11.21 -12.59 -13.56
N VAL A 64 10.54 -12.64 -12.41
CA VAL A 64 10.88 -11.86 -11.22
C VAL A 64 11.87 -12.69 -10.41
N LYS A 65 13.06 -12.15 -10.19
CA LYS A 65 14.18 -12.84 -9.57
C LYS A 65 14.52 -12.20 -8.23
N LEU A 66 14.89 -13.00 -7.25
CA LEU A 66 15.39 -12.55 -5.96
C LEU A 66 16.92 -12.60 -5.96
N TYR A 67 17.54 -11.54 -5.46
CA TYR A 67 18.98 -11.40 -5.28
C TYR A 67 19.30 -11.03 -3.83
N THR A 68 20.45 -11.48 -3.34
CA THR A 68 21.03 -10.95 -2.10
C THR A 68 21.44 -9.49 -2.32
N LEU A 69 21.63 -8.73 -1.24
CA LEU A 69 22.15 -7.35 -1.32
C LEU A 69 23.57 -7.27 -1.91
N ALA A 70 24.31 -8.39 -1.89
CA ALA A 70 25.60 -8.51 -2.55
C ALA A 70 25.49 -8.78 -4.08
N GLY A 71 24.28 -8.81 -4.63
CA GLY A 71 24.04 -9.05 -6.06
C GLY A 71 24.11 -10.52 -6.48
N VAL A 72 24.06 -11.46 -5.54
CA VAL A 72 24.05 -12.90 -5.84
C VAL A 72 22.62 -13.37 -6.11
N PHE A 73 22.40 -14.05 -7.24
CA PHE A 73 21.10 -14.63 -7.57
C PHE A 73 20.73 -15.71 -6.56
N VAL A 74 19.49 -15.67 -6.07
CA VAL A 74 18.94 -16.62 -5.10
C VAL A 74 17.99 -17.58 -5.79
N THR A 75 16.88 -17.04 -6.32
CA THR A 75 15.82 -17.86 -6.95
C THR A 75 14.90 -17.00 -7.81
N ASN A 76 14.15 -17.65 -8.72
CA ASN A 76 12.98 -17.05 -9.34
C ASN A 76 11.81 -17.08 -8.35
N VAL A 77 11.07 -15.98 -8.24
CA VAL A 77 9.97 -15.81 -7.28
C VAL A 77 8.62 -15.51 -7.93
N GLY A 78 8.61 -15.23 -9.23
CA GLY A 78 7.37 -14.89 -9.92
C GLY A 78 7.60 -14.49 -11.36
N THR A 79 6.58 -13.86 -11.94
CA THR A 79 6.59 -13.43 -13.33
C THR A 79 5.95 -12.06 -13.48
N ALA A 80 6.47 -11.30 -14.42
CA ALA A 80 5.94 -10.01 -14.84
C ALA A 80 5.52 -10.09 -16.30
N SER A 81 4.36 -9.51 -16.60
CA SER A 81 3.72 -9.52 -17.90
C SER A 81 3.58 -8.10 -18.43
N VAL A 82 3.45 -8.02 -19.75
CA VAL A 82 3.24 -6.78 -20.48
C VAL A 82 1.78 -6.68 -20.94
N LEU A 83 1.12 -5.58 -20.59
CA LEU A 83 -0.15 -5.16 -21.14
C LEU A 83 0.10 -4.09 -22.20
N THR A 84 -0.43 -4.32 -23.39
CA THR A 84 -0.36 -3.39 -24.52
C THR A 84 -1.62 -2.54 -24.56
N ILE A 85 -1.46 -1.21 -24.53
CA ILE A 85 -2.56 -0.23 -24.60
C ILE A 85 -2.31 0.72 -25.78
N GLN A 86 -3.37 1.22 -26.41
CA GLN A 86 -3.30 2.15 -27.55
C GLN A 86 -2.49 1.57 -28.73
N ASP A 87 -3.01 0.52 -29.37
CA ASP A 87 -2.52 -0.03 -30.63
C ASP A 87 -1.01 -0.33 -30.70
N GLY A 88 -0.43 -0.85 -29.61
CA GLY A 88 0.96 -1.33 -29.62
C GLY A 88 2.02 -0.32 -29.19
N ILE A 89 1.63 0.91 -28.83
CA ILE A 89 2.58 2.00 -28.61
C ILE A 89 2.96 2.15 -27.13
N LYS A 90 2.07 1.76 -26.20
CA LYS A 90 2.32 1.87 -24.76
C LYS A 90 2.25 0.52 -24.07
N PHE A 91 3.39 0.12 -23.50
CA PHE A 91 3.51 -1.07 -22.66
C PHE A 91 3.40 -0.71 -21.19
N HIS A 92 2.59 -1.50 -20.49
CA HIS A 92 2.31 -1.40 -19.06
C HIS A 92 2.71 -2.71 -18.42
N ASN A 93 3.51 -2.63 -17.36
CA ASN A 93 4.19 -3.80 -16.84
C ASN A 93 3.64 -4.11 -15.45
N TYR A 94 3.18 -5.33 -15.24
CA TYR A 94 2.57 -5.75 -13.99
C TYR A 94 2.87 -7.21 -13.74
N GLY A 95 2.77 -7.65 -12.50
CA GLY A 95 3.11 -9.03 -12.20
C GLY A 95 2.75 -9.43 -10.80
N SER A 96 3.20 -10.63 -10.48
CA SER A 96 3.10 -11.18 -9.14
C SER A 96 4.36 -11.95 -8.80
N PHE A 97 4.62 -12.05 -7.51
CA PHE A 97 5.63 -12.93 -6.95
C PHE A 97 5.10 -13.56 -5.68
N ILE A 98 5.62 -14.73 -5.35
CA ILE A 98 5.32 -15.48 -4.14
C ILE A 98 6.54 -15.39 -3.24
N GLY A 99 6.34 -15.12 -1.96
CA GLY A 99 7.43 -15.11 -0.99
C GLY A 99 8.14 -16.47 -0.98
N PRO A 100 9.46 -16.50 -1.21
CA PRO A 100 10.19 -17.76 -1.36
C PRO A 100 10.58 -18.36 -0.01
N SER A 101 10.73 -19.69 0.01
CA SER A 101 11.32 -20.42 1.14
C SER A 101 12.85 -20.31 1.11
N VAL A 102 13.37 -19.16 1.54
CA VAL A 102 14.82 -18.89 1.70
C VAL A 102 15.10 -18.38 3.11
N ALA A 103 16.36 -18.25 3.47
CA ALA A 103 16.74 -17.76 4.80
C ALA A 103 16.23 -16.32 5.04
N ASP A 104 15.78 -16.05 6.26
CA ASP A 104 15.28 -14.74 6.65
C ASP A 104 16.38 -13.68 6.50
N GLY A 105 16.01 -12.51 5.99
CA GLY A 105 16.96 -11.43 5.74
C GLY A 105 16.49 -10.41 4.71
N CYS A 106 17.39 -9.51 4.36
CA CYS A 106 17.14 -8.45 3.39
C CYS A 106 17.62 -8.85 1.99
N TYR A 107 16.76 -8.60 1.00
CA TYR A 107 16.96 -9.00 -0.39
C TYR A 107 16.50 -7.88 -1.34
N GLN A 108 16.71 -8.10 -2.63
CA GLN A 108 16.24 -7.22 -3.69
C GLN A 108 15.59 -8.02 -4.82
N LEU A 109 14.49 -7.51 -5.36
CA LEU A 109 13.84 -8.08 -6.54
C LEU A 109 14.44 -7.49 -7.81
N ARG A 110 14.52 -8.31 -8.87
CA ARG A 110 15.04 -7.92 -10.18
C ARG A 110 14.17 -8.45 -11.30
N ILE A 111 13.95 -7.61 -12.30
CA ILE A 111 13.24 -7.93 -13.55
C ILE A 111 14.03 -7.31 -14.70
N GLY A 112 14.72 -8.12 -15.49
CA GLY A 112 15.62 -7.61 -16.54
C GLY A 112 16.70 -6.67 -15.97
N SER A 113 16.68 -5.41 -16.40
CA SER A 113 17.56 -4.33 -15.92
C SER A 113 16.97 -3.51 -14.76
N TYR A 114 15.78 -3.84 -14.27
CA TYR A 114 15.13 -3.12 -13.18
C TYR A 114 15.35 -3.80 -11.84
N TYR A 115 15.64 -3.02 -10.80
CA TYR A 115 15.81 -3.47 -9.42
C TYR A 115 14.76 -2.81 -8.51
N SER A 116 14.37 -3.50 -7.44
CA SER A 116 13.46 -2.93 -6.44
C SER A 116 14.18 -2.18 -5.32
N ASN A 117 13.46 -1.47 -4.45
CA ASN A 117 13.97 -1.18 -3.10
C ASN A 117 14.17 -2.50 -2.32
N THR A 118 14.91 -2.42 -1.21
CA THR A 118 15.10 -3.57 -0.33
C THR A 118 13.76 -4.12 0.13
N VAL A 119 13.66 -5.45 0.12
CA VAL A 119 12.55 -6.21 0.66
C VAL A 119 13.05 -7.14 1.74
N GLN A 120 12.22 -7.42 2.74
CA GLN A 120 12.56 -8.35 3.81
C GLN A 120 11.89 -9.69 3.55
N VAL A 121 12.65 -10.78 3.49
CA VAL A 121 12.08 -12.14 3.49
C VAL A 121 12.06 -12.62 4.92
N ILE A 122 10.92 -13.15 5.35
CA ILE A 122 10.74 -13.75 6.66
C ILE A 122 9.99 -15.07 6.55
N SER A 123 10.31 -15.97 7.47
CA SER A 123 9.66 -17.27 7.60
C SER A 123 8.28 -17.14 8.26
N ASP A 124 7.44 -18.16 8.05
CA ASP A 124 6.07 -18.21 8.58
C ASP A 124 6.01 -18.14 10.13
N ALA A 125 7.09 -18.50 10.81
CA ALA A 125 7.16 -18.48 12.27
C ALA A 125 7.30 -17.07 12.87
N ASP A 126 7.88 -16.13 12.11
CA ASP A 126 8.26 -14.81 12.64
C ASP A 126 7.33 -13.68 12.21
N TYR A 127 6.58 -13.81 11.11
CA TYR A 127 5.66 -12.74 10.68
C TYR A 127 4.49 -12.52 11.64
N LEU A 128 4.08 -13.54 12.42
CA LEU A 128 3.05 -13.39 13.46
C LEU A 128 3.55 -12.55 14.65
N ARG A 129 4.87 -12.46 14.84
CA ARG A 129 5.49 -11.64 15.90
C ARG A 129 5.73 -10.21 15.45
N LEU A 130 5.88 -10.01 14.15
CA LEU A 130 6.04 -8.70 13.55
C LEU A 130 4.66 -8.10 13.34
N ASN A 131 4.42 -6.90 13.86
CA ASN A 131 3.21 -6.13 13.56
C ASN A 131 3.20 -5.78 12.07
N THR A 132 2.65 -6.69 11.27
CA THR A 132 2.63 -6.60 9.81
C THR A 132 1.22 -6.70 9.29
N VAL A 133 0.95 -5.98 8.21
CA VAL A 133 -0.38 -5.90 7.61
C VAL A 133 -0.27 -6.14 6.13
N VAL A 134 -1.17 -6.98 5.60
CA VAL A 134 -1.40 -7.06 4.16
C VAL A 134 -2.25 -5.87 3.74
N VAL A 135 -1.66 -5.00 2.94
CA VAL A 135 -2.32 -3.86 2.31
C VAL A 135 -2.57 -4.20 0.85
N LYS A 136 -3.85 -4.25 0.46
CA LYS A 136 -4.30 -4.50 -0.91
C LYS A 136 -5.13 -3.33 -1.39
N PHE A 137 -4.80 -2.73 -2.52
CA PHE A 137 -5.45 -1.49 -2.96
C PHE A 137 -5.59 -1.38 -4.47
N ARG A 138 -6.60 -0.62 -4.90
CA ARG A 138 -6.86 -0.29 -6.30
C ARG A 138 -7.68 0.99 -6.43
N ASN A 139 -7.79 1.49 -7.64
CA ASN A 139 -8.64 2.64 -7.93
C ASN A 139 -9.64 2.34 -9.04
N ASP A 140 -10.92 2.42 -8.73
CA ASP A 140 -12.05 2.22 -9.65
C ASP A 140 -12.63 3.54 -10.15
N LEU A 141 -12.41 4.65 -9.43
CA LEU A 141 -13.01 5.94 -9.75
C LEU A 141 -12.31 6.68 -10.89
N LYS A 142 -11.02 6.42 -11.10
CA LYS A 142 -10.22 7.02 -12.19
C LYS A 142 -9.61 5.90 -13.01
N SER A 143 -9.73 6.01 -14.33
CA SER A 143 -9.15 5.06 -15.30
C SER A 143 -7.63 4.94 -15.19
N HIS A 144 -6.98 6.01 -14.70
CA HIS A 144 -5.55 6.11 -14.49
C HIS A 144 -5.26 6.84 -13.17
N LEU A 145 -4.36 6.29 -12.35
CA LEU A 145 -3.88 6.90 -11.11
C LEU A 145 -2.40 6.52 -10.89
N PHE A 146 -1.55 7.53 -10.66
CA PHE A 146 -0.10 7.35 -10.43
C PHE A 146 0.65 6.46 -11.44
N GLY A 147 0.29 6.52 -12.72
CA GLY A 147 0.90 5.69 -13.79
C GLY A 147 0.23 4.33 -14.00
N VAL A 148 -0.67 3.93 -13.09
CA VAL A 148 -1.39 2.65 -13.17
C VAL A 148 -2.69 2.81 -13.94
N TYR A 149 -2.89 1.99 -14.96
CA TYR A 149 -4.07 1.99 -15.84
C TYR A 149 -5.09 0.95 -15.40
N TYR A 150 -5.79 1.22 -14.30
CA TYR A 150 -6.75 0.29 -13.68
C TYR A 150 -7.92 -0.11 -14.60
N ALA A 151 -8.32 0.77 -15.54
CA ALA A 151 -9.42 0.48 -16.47
C ALA A 151 -9.17 -0.77 -17.34
N PHE A 152 -7.91 -1.08 -17.65
CA PHE A 152 -7.53 -2.23 -18.47
C PHE A 152 -7.17 -3.47 -17.63
N LEU A 153 -7.24 -3.36 -16.30
CA LEU A 153 -6.91 -4.41 -15.36
C LEU A 153 -8.03 -4.54 -14.30
N PRO A 154 -9.24 -4.98 -14.69
CA PRO A 154 -10.44 -4.86 -13.86
C PRO A 154 -10.44 -5.72 -12.59
N SER A 155 -9.52 -6.67 -12.45
CA SER A 155 -9.35 -7.51 -11.25
C SER A 155 -7.99 -7.34 -10.57
N PHE A 156 -7.16 -6.41 -11.07
CA PHE A 156 -5.84 -6.19 -10.52
C PHE A 156 -5.92 -5.31 -9.27
N TYR A 157 -5.17 -5.73 -8.26
CA TYR A 157 -4.89 -4.96 -7.07
C TYR A 157 -3.39 -4.95 -6.88
N GLN A 158 -2.88 -3.84 -6.38
CA GLN A 158 -1.55 -3.85 -5.79
C GLN A 158 -1.67 -4.44 -4.39
N GLN A 159 -0.76 -5.32 -4.02
CA GLN A 159 -0.84 -6.07 -2.76
C GLN A 159 0.56 -6.30 -2.22
N PHE A 160 0.79 -5.83 -1.00
CA PHE A 160 2.06 -5.98 -0.29
C PHE A 160 1.80 -6.19 1.21
N ARG A 161 2.66 -6.96 1.87
CA ARG A 161 2.76 -6.95 3.33
C ARG A 161 3.73 -5.87 3.75
N LEU A 162 3.34 -5.09 4.76
CA LEU A 162 4.12 -3.96 5.27
C LEU A 162 4.26 -4.06 6.80
N PRO A 163 5.39 -3.61 7.38
CA PRO A 163 5.61 -3.52 8.83
C PRO A 163 4.86 -2.31 9.39
N ILE A 164 3.53 -2.42 9.48
CA ILE A 164 2.64 -1.36 9.94
C ILE A 164 1.98 -1.84 11.23
N LEU A 165 1.95 -0.96 12.23
CA LEU A 165 1.15 -1.21 13.42
C LEU A 165 -0.31 -0.92 13.10
N ASP A 166 -1.12 -1.97 13.23
CA ASP A 166 -2.56 -1.93 13.07
C ASP A 166 -3.21 -1.63 14.42
N ASN A 167 -3.52 -0.35 14.67
CA ASN A 167 -4.14 0.03 15.93
C ASN A 167 -5.60 -0.42 15.99
N ALA A 168 -6.11 -0.57 17.21
CA ALA A 168 -7.49 -0.95 17.44
C ALA A 168 -8.47 0.00 16.74
N GLU A 169 -9.60 -0.54 16.29
CA GLU A 169 -10.68 0.24 15.70
C GLU A 169 -11.32 1.11 16.79
N GLU A 170 -11.27 2.43 16.59
CA GLU A 170 -11.85 3.40 17.52
C GLU A 170 -13.20 3.87 16.98
N THR A 171 -14.19 4.01 17.86
CA THR A 171 -15.47 4.62 17.51
C THR A 171 -15.41 6.09 17.89
N VAL A 172 -15.36 6.95 16.89
CA VAL A 172 -15.45 8.41 17.05
C VAL A 172 -16.92 8.79 16.98
N PHE A 173 -17.42 9.47 18.02
CA PHE A 173 -18.76 10.03 18.02
C PHE A 173 -18.66 11.49 17.57
N ASP A 174 -19.21 11.80 16.41
CA ASP A 174 -19.35 13.16 15.91
C ASP A 174 -20.81 13.57 16.09
N GLY A 175 -21.06 14.69 16.77
CA GLY A 175 -22.41 15.08 17.14
C GLY A 175 -22.58 16.59 17.17
N GLU A 176 -23.67 17.04 16.55
CA GLU A 176 -24.12 18.42 16.70
C GLU A 176 -24.88 18.53 18.03
N VAL A 177 -24.55 19.52 18.84
CA VAL A 177 -25.17 19.74 20.15
C VAL A 177 -25.93 21.05 20.09
N TYR A 178 -27.20 21.05 20.50
CA TYR A 178 -28.00 22.26 20.65
C TYR A 178 -28.32 22.51 22.12
N ARG A 179 -28.49 23.79 22.48
CA ARG A 179 -28.85 24.18 23.84
C ARG A 179 -30.36 24.36 23.92
N ALA A 180 -31.04 23.57 24.74
CA ALA A 180 -32.50 23.67 24.88
C ALA A 180 -32.89 24.97 25.59
N GLU A 181 -33.65 25.85 24.92
CA GLU A 181 -34.02 27.19 25.42
C GLU A 181 -34.72 27.17 26.78
N THR A 182 -35.52 26.14 27.06
CA THR A 182 -36.33 26.02 28.29
C THR A 182 -35.56 25.50 29.51
N THR A 183 -34.44 24.81 29.31
CA THR A 183 -33.71 24.15 30.43
C THR A 183 -32.23 24.50 30.49
N GLY A 184 -31.70 25.18 29.46
CA GLY A 184 -30.29 25.55 29.34
C GLY A 184 -29.33 24.37 29.18
N LYS A 185 -29.83 23.13 29.17
CA LYS A 185 -29.04 21.90 29.02
C LYS A 185 -28.72 21.63 27.56
N GLU A 186 -27.48 21.24 27.32
CA GLU A 186 -27.01 20.75 26.03
C GLU A 186 -27.65 19.39 25.72
N ARG A 187 -28.17 19.24 24.51
CA ARG A 187 -28.73 17.99 23.98
C ARG A 187 -28.11 17.69 22.63
N ALA A 188 -27.77 16.43 22.40
CA ALA A 188 -27.30 15.98 21.09
C ALA A 188 -28.46 16.04 20.08
N TYR A 189 -28.24 16.75 18.98
CA TYR A 189 -29.14 16.89 17.84
C TYR A 189 -29.02 15.71 16.89
N SER A 190 -27.80 15.29 16.61
CA SER A 190 -27.47 14.06 15.88
C SER A 190 -26.22 13.43 16.51
N ILE A 191 -26.15 12.11 16.54
CA ILE A 191 -24.96 11.37 16.94
C ILE A 191 -24.62 10.46 15.77
N ASN A 192 -23.60 10.84 15.01
CA ASN A 192 -23.02 9.99 13.99
C ASN A 192 -21.83 9.25 14.60
N SER A 193 -21.95 7.94 14.77
CA SER A 193 -20.81 7.11 15.15
C SER A 193 -20.02 6.75 13.89
N LYS A 194 -18.74 7.05 13.89
CA LYS A 194 -17.81 6.72 12.82
C LYS A 194 -16.74 5.80 13.35
N LYS A 195 -16.59 4.62 12.74
CA LYS A 195 -15.46 3.75 13.06
C LYS A 195 -14.24 4.18 12.27
N THR A 196 -13.18 4.52 12.99
CA THR A 196 -11.90 4.94 12.45
C THR A 196 -10.86 3.87 12.79
N ARG A 197 -10.10 3.46 11.78
CA ARG A 197 -8.93 2.60 11.98
C ARG A 197 -7.68 3.41 11.71
N THR A 198 -6.73 3.36 12.64
CA THR A 198 -5.47 4.10 12.55
C THR A 198 -4.33 3.14 12.24
N LEU A 199 -3.65 3.37 11.13
CA LEU A 199 -2.41 2.67 10.80
C LEU A 199 -1.21 3.56 11.15
N THR A 200 -0.29 3.02 11.96
CA THR A 200 0.94 3.71 12.34
C THR A 200 2.12 3.10 11.60
N PHE A 201 2.84 3.95 10.88
CA PHE A 201 4.06 3.60 10.18
C PHE A 201 5.26 3.93 11.08
N ALA A 202 6.32 3.13 10.99
CA ALA A 202 7.63 3.55 11.50
C ALA A 202 8.05 4.87 10.83
N PRO A 203 8.96 5.65 11.42
CA PRO A 203 9.35 6.94 10.87
C PRO A 203 9.78 6.77 9.41
N ALA A 204 9.08 7.49 8.55
CA ALA A 204 9.04 7.24 7.12
C ALA A 204 9.90 8.25 6.36
N ASP A 205 10.70 7.78 5.40
CA ASP A 205 11.37 8.67 4.46
C ASP A 205 10.35 9.43 3.59
N LYS A 206 10.83 10.44 2.87
CA LYS A 206 10.01 11.23 1.95
C LYS A 206 9.22 10.36 0.96
N ASP A 207 9.85 9.33 0.41
CA ASP A 207 9.22 8.46 -0.59
C ASP A 207 8.09 7.63 0.02
N THR A 208 8.27 7.12 1.22
CA THR A 208 7.27 6.36 1.97
C THR A 208 6.09 7.25 2.29
N ASN A 209 6.32 8.51 2.66
CA ASN A 209 5.26 9.49 2.82
C ASN A 209 4.51 9.73 1.50
N GLU A 210 5.20 9.83 0.36
CA GLU A 210 4.56 9.90 -0.96
C GLU A 210 3.71 8.65 -1.27
N ALA A 211 4.17 7.45 -0.88
CA ALA A 211 3.42 6.20 -1.04
C ALA A 211 2.19 6.12 -0.11
N ILE A 212 2.29 6.60 1.13
CA ILE A 212 1.17 6.69 2.08
C ILE A 212 0.11 7.68 1.56
N GLU A 213 0.51 8.85 1.10
CA GLU A 213 -0.39 9.82 0.49
C GLU A 213 -1.04 9.29 -0.79
N ALA A 214 -0.30 8.53 -1.58
CA ALA A 214 -0.84 7.86 -2.75
C ALA A 214 -1.88 6.79 -2.36
N LEU A 215 -1.63 6.02 -1.31
CA LEU A 215 -2.57 5.01 -0.80
C LEU A 215 -3.92 5.65 -0.46
N LYS A 216 -3.93 6.82 0.20
CA LYS A 216 -5.16 7.57 0.55
C LYS A 216 -6.04 7.93 -0.63
N GLN A 217 -5.46 8.06 -1.83
CA GLN A 217 -6.19 8.47 -3.04
C GLN A 217 -6.83 7.30 -3.79
N HIS A 218 -6.60 6.06 -3.35
CA HIS A 218 -7.21 4.88 -3.97
C HIS A 218 -8.65 4.69 -3.49
N SER A 219 -9.56 4.33 -4.40
CA SER A 219 -10.97 4.17 -4.04
C SER A 219 -11.27 2.92 -3.20
N LYS A 220 -10.42 1.90 -3.25
CA LYS A 220 -10.57 0.64 -2.51
C LYS A 220 -9.28 0.26 -1.84
N ILE A 221 -9.31 0.12 -0.52
CA ILE A 221 -8.17 -0.29 0.30
C ILE A 221 -8.63 -1.45 1.18
N TYR A 222 -7.85 -2.51 1.24
CA TYR A 222 -8.08 -3.67 2.08
C TYR A 222 -6.90 -3.81 3.03
N ILE A 223 -7.21 -3.93 4.32
CA ILE A 223 -6.24 -4.07 5.41
C ILE A 223 -6.53 -5.41 6.07
N ASN A 224 -5.62 -6.37 5.93
CA ASN A 224 -5.80 -7.77 6.38
C ASN A 224 -7.12 -8.38 5.85
N GLY A 225 -7.44 -8.10 4.58
CA GLY A 225 -8.63 -8.61 3.90
C GLY A 225 -9.94 -7.87 4.18
N ILE A 226 -9.95 -6.91 5.12
CA ILE A 226 -11.13 -6.08 5.40
C ILE A 226 -11.12 -4.85 4.51
N GLU A 227 -12.21 -4.57 3.80
CA GLU A 227 -12.36 -3.37 2.96
C GLU A 227 -12.58 -2.10 3.79
N HIS A 228 -11.88 -1.04 3.41
CA HIS A 228 -11.96 0.30 3.98
C HIS A 228 -12.07 1.33 2.86
N VAL A 229 -12.90 2.34 3.08
CA VAL A 229 -13.11 3.45 2.14
C VAL A 229 -12.42 4.70 2.71
N PRO A 230 -11.41 5.25 2.03
CA PRO A 230 -10.76 6.46 2.51
C PRO A 230 -11.71 7.66 2.49
N ASN A 231 -11.67 8.47 3.55
CA ASN A 231 -12.47 9.68 3.64
C ASN A 231 -11.83 10.80 2.81
N LEU A 232 -12.25 10.94 1.55
CA LEU A 232 -11.70 11.93 0.62
C LEU A 232 -11.98 13.40 1.04
N ALA A 233 -12.90 13.65 1.98
CA ALA A 233 -13.25 14.99 2.46
C ALA A 233 -12.25 15.60 3.46
N ALA A 234 -11.31 14.81 4.01
CA ALA A 234 -10.32 15.27 5.01
C ALA A 234 -8.97 15.70 4.40
N ILE A 235 -8.85 15.77 3.08
CA ILE A 235 -7.59 16.08 2.36
C ILE A 235 -7.26 17.60 2.39
N GLY A 236 -8.05 18.40 3.11
CA GLY A 236 -7.83 19.84 3.28
C GLY A 236 -6.83 20.15 4.39
N ARG A 237 -5.55 20.34 4.01
CA ARG A 237 -4.38 20.76 4.82
C ARG A 237 -3.79 19.68 5.73
N LEU A 238 -2.55 19.31 5.45
CA LEU A 238 -1.64 18.67 6.41
C LEU A 238 -0.38 19.52 6.53
N GLU A 239 -0.19 20.09 7.72
CA GLU A 239 1.11 20.54 8.21
C GLU A 239 1.97 19.31 8.54
N TYR A 240 3.29 19.46 8.50
CA TYR A 240 4.27 18.42 8.78
C TYR A 240 4.08 17.84 10.20
N ASP A 241 3.74 16.55 10.28
CA ASP A 241 3.65 15.78 11.52
C ASP A 241 4.62 14.59 11.45
N PRO A 242 5.60 14.47 12.36
CA PRO A 242 6.54 13.34 12.42
C PRO A 242 5.87 12.00 12.80
N THR A 243 4.58 11.99 13.16
CA THR A 243 3.75 10.83 13.44
C THR A 243 2.57 10.73 12.46
N LEU A 244 2.83 10.29 11.23
CA LEU A 244 1.78 10.13 10.22
C LEU A 244 0.84 8.97 10.56
N SER A 245 -0.38 9.33 10.98
CA SER A 245 -1.49 8.42 11.22
C SER A 245 -2.43 8.40 10.01
N LEU A 246 -2.69 7.23 9.44
CA LEU A 246 -3.69 7.07 8.37
C LEU A 246 -5.04 6.69 8.97
N ASN A 247 -6.01 7.61 8.89
CA ASN A 247 -7.40 7.40 9.30
C ASN A 247 -8.24 6.88 8.13
N ILE A 248 -8.78 5.66 8.23
CA ILE A 248 -9.67 5.07 7.22
C ILE A 248 -11.02 4.70 7.83
N ASN A 249 -12.10 4.85 7.06
CA ASN A 249 -13.45 4.51 7.49
C ASN A 249 -13.79 3.07 7.07
N ARG A 250 -14.41 2.32 7.97
CA ARG A 250 -14.95 0.99 7.66
C ARG A 250 -16.36 1.08 7.06
N ILE A 251 -16.68 0.21 6.11
CA ILE A 251 -18.08 0.01 5.67
C ILE A 251 -18.79 -0.82 6.74
N GLY A 252 -19.76 -0.22 7.42
CA GLY A 252 -20.81 -0.95 8.14
C GLY A 252 -21.97 -1.24 7.21
N LEU A 253 -22.45 -2.49 7.17
CA LEU A 253 -23.81 -2.74 6.69
C LEU A 253 -24.74 -1.99 7.63
N VAL A 254 -25.53 -1.07 7.08
CA VAL A 254 -26.61 -0.43 7.81
C VAL A 254 -27.70 -1.48 7.97
N ASP A 255 -27.80 -2.10 9.14
CA ASP A 255 -29.03 -2.80 9.53
C ASP A 255 -30.10 -1.72 9.77
N ASN A 256 -30.88 -1.45 8.72
CA ASN A 256 -32.17 -0.78 8.86
C ASN A 256 -33.17 -1.77 9.45
N SER A 257 -33.02 -2.14 10.73
CA SER A 257 -34.15 -2.69 11.48
C SER A 257 -34.90 -1.51 12.09
N GLU A 258 -35.99 -1.14 11.42
CA GLU A 258 -37.04 -0.28 11.97
C GLU A 258 -37.43 -0.78 13.37
N ALA A 259 -37.09 0.00 14.39
CA ALA A 259 -37.72 -0.14 15.70
C ALA A 259 -38.95 0.76 15.73
N GLU A 260 -40.06 0.26 15.17
CA GLU A 260 -41.39 0.76 15.51
C GLU A 260 -41.65 0.49 17.00
N LEU A 261 -41.41 1.48 17.84
CA LEU A 261 -41.95 1.52 19.20
C LEU A 261 -43.36 2.09 19.14
N ASN A 262 -44.33 1.21 18.85
CA ASN A 262 -45.73 1.45 19.17
C ASN A 262 -45.91 1.32 20.69
N TYR A 263 -46.25 2.43 21.36
CA TYR A 263 -46.77 2.42 22.73
C TYR A 263 -48.29 2.66 22.69
N CYS A 264 -49.05 1.63 23.10
CA CYS A 264 -50.22 1.81 23.96
C CYS A 264 -49.75 1.62 25.41
#